data_AF-A0A554JUG8-F1
#
_entry.id   AF-A0A554JUG8-F1
#
_cell.length_a   1.000
_cell.length_b   1.000
_cell.length_c   1.000
_cell.angle_alpha   90.00
_cell.angle_beta   90.00
_cell.angle_gamma   90.00
#
_symmetry.space_group_name_H-M   'P 1'
#
loop_
_entity.id
_entity.type
_entity.pdbx_description
1 polymer ?
#
loop_
_entity_poly.entity_id
_entity_poly.type
_entity_poly.pdbx_seq_one_letter_code
_entity_poly.pdbx_strand_id
1 'polypeptide(L)' 'MKVVNYVLALAGVLALAAIVYGGFLYITAAGNQDRVEAGKNAVTYSVIGLVVIGLSYAILTFIFDALTKGGGPGGVR' A
#
# COMPACT_ATOMS: atom_id res chain seq x y z
N MET A 1 -19.47 4.93 4.40
CA MET A 1 -18.04 5.31 4.48
C MET A 1 -17.27 4.69 5.66
N LYS A 2 -17.88 3.86 6.53
CA LYS A 2 -17.16 3.29 7.69
C LYS A 2 -16.28 2.08 7.33
N VAL A 3 -16.77 1.22 6.42
CA VAL A 3 -16.07 -0.01 6.02
C VAL A 3 -14.79 0.28 5.23
N VAL A 4 -14.83 1.21 4.27
CA VAL A 4 -13.66 1.56 3.46
C VAL A 4 -12.54 2.14 4.33
N ASN A 5 -12.83 3.10 5.22
CA ASN A 5 -11.81 3.63 6.14
C ASN A 5 -11.25 2.56 7.08
N TYR A 6 -12.09 1.63 7.57
CA TYR A 6 -11.62 0.53 8.42
C TYR A 6 -10.70 -0.44 7.68
N VAL A 7 -11.08 -0.83 6.46
CA VAL A 7 -10.29 -1.75 5.63
C VAL A 7 -9.00 -1.08 5.19
N LEU A 8 -9.02 0.22 4.87
CA LEU A 8 -7.83 0.97 4.49
C LEU A 8 -6.87 1.16 5.66
N ALA A 9 -7.38 1.44 6.86
CA ALA A 9 -6.58 1.52 8.08
C ALA A 9 -5.92 0.17 8.39
N LEU A 10 -6.67 -0.94 8.28
CA LEU A 10 -6.13 -2.28 8.50
C LEU A 10 -5.08 -2.65 7.44
N ALA A 11 -5.34 -2.35 6.17
CA ALA A 11 -4.41 -2.58 5.07
C ALA A 11 -3.11 -1.76 5.22
N GLY A 12 -3.21 -0.50 5.66
CA GLY A 12 -2.04 0.35 5.94
C GLY A 12 -1.15 -0.23 7.04
N VAL A 13 -1.75 -0.72 8.14
CA VAL A 13 -1.01 -1.37 9.23
C VAL A 13 -0.33 -2.66 8.76
N LEU A 14 -1.03 -3.50 8.00
CA LEU A 14 -0.46 -4.73 7.43
C LEU A 14 0.68 -4.45 6.44
N ALA A 15 0.54 -3.43 5.61
CA ALA A 15 1.61 -3.02 4.69
C ALA A 15 2.85 -2.54 5.44
N LEU A 16 2.67 -1.76 6.51
CA LEU A 16 3.77 -1.27 7.34
C LEU A 16 4.48 -2.44 8.06
N ALA A 17 3.72 -3.43 8.56
CA ALA A 17 4.27 -4.64 9.15
C ALA A 17 5.09 -5.47 8.12
N ALA A 18 4.63 -5.59 6.88
CA ALA A 18 5.34 -6.28 5.81
C ALA A 18 6.69 -5.59 5.47
N ILE A 19 6.72 -4.25 5.44
CA ILE A 19 7.95 -3.47 5.22
C ILE A 19 8.95 -3.71 6.34
N VAL A 20 8.50 -3.67 7.60
CA VAL A 20 9.37 -3.91 8.76
C VAL A 20 9.95 -5.32 8.71
N TYR A 21 9.14 -6.33 8.40
CA TYR A 21 9.58 -7.71 8.28
C TYR A 21 10.60 -7.90 7.13
N GLY A 22 10.32 -7.34 5.95
CA GLY A 22 11.24 -7.39 4.81
C GLY A 22 12.56 -6.66 5.08
N GLY A 23 12.51 -5.51 5.75
CA GLY A 23 13.69 -4.76 6.17
C GLY A 23 14.53 -5.52 7.20
N PHE A 24 13.89 -6.16 8.20
CA PHE A 24 14.60 -6.99 9.17
C PHE A 24 15.30 -8.17 8.51
N LEU A 25 14.62 -8.86 7.58
CA LEU A 25 15.18 -9.99 6.85
C LEU A 25 16.37 -9.59 5.97
N TYR A 26 16.31 -8.39 5.37
CA TYR A 26 17.42 -7.82 4.60
C TYR A 26 18.63 -7.48 5.47
N ILE A 27 18.42 -6.85 6.63
CA ILE A 27 19.50 -6.45 7.55
C ILE A 27 20.14 -7.67 8.22
N THR A 28 19.35 -8.69 8.58
CA THR A 28 19.86 -9.93 9.21
C THR A 28 20.43 -10.95 8.23
N ALA A 29 20.46 -10.65 6.93
CA ALA A 29 20.99 -11.55 5.92
C ALA A 29 22.49 -11.84 6.05
N ALA A 30 23.25 -11.00 6.77
CA ALA A 30 24.64 -11.25 7.21
C ALA A 30 25.60 -11.79 6.11
N GLY A 31 25.39 -11.42 4.84
CA GLY A 31 26.21 -11.85 3.70
C GLY A 31 25.78 -13.14 3.01
N ASN A 32 24.73 -13.82 3.47
CA ASN A 32 24.12 -14.93 2.73
C ASN A 32 23.32 -14.40 1.54
N GLN A 33 23.80 -14.66 0.31
CA GLN A 33 23.20 -14.14 -0.93
C GLN A 33 21.70 -14.48 -1.03
N ASP A 34 21.27 -15.67 -0.63
CA ASP A 34 19.86 -16.06 -0.66
C ASP A 34 18.99 -15.18 0.25
N ARG A 35 19.50 -14.81 1.43
CA ARG A 35 18.77 -13.95 2.38
C ARG A 35 18.80 -12.48 1.98
N VAL A 36 19.89 -12.03 1.36
CA VAL A 36 19.98 -10.68 0.81
C VAL A 36 18.97 -10.53 -0.33
N GLU A 37 18.88 -11.51 -1.22
CA GLU A 37 17.95 -11.52 -2.33
C GLU A 37 16.50 -11.62 -1.84
N ALA A 38 16.21 -12.51 -0.89
CA ALA A 38 14.90 -12.61 -0.26
C ALA A 38 14.48 -11.29 0.44
N GLY A 39 15.40 -10.65 1.16
CA GLY A 39 15.12 -9.37 1.84
C GLY A 39 14.87 -8.24 0.86
N LYS A 40 15.67 -8.18 -0.22
CA LYS A 40 15.51 -7.18 -1.28
C LYS A 40 14.19 -7.36 -2.02
N ASN A 41 13.80 -8.60 -2.29
CA ASN A 41 12.50 -8.93 -2.88
C ASN A 41 11.37 -8.54 -1.94
N ALA A 42 11.46 -8.89 -0.65
CA ALA A 42 10.46 -8.54 0.35
C ALA A 42 10.25 -7.02 0.47
N VAL A 43 11.32 -6.23 0.48
CA VAL A 43 11.24 -4.76 0.48
C VAL A 43 10.59 -4.25 -0.82
N THR A 44 11.01 -4.77 -1.97
CA THR A 44 10.47 -4.38 -3.28
C THR A 44 8.97 -4.64 -3.37
N TYR A 45 8.53 -5.85 -2.99
CA TYR A 45 7.10 -6.21 -2.97
C TYR A 45 6.31 -5.37 -1.95
N SER A 46 6.91 -5.00 -0.82
CA SER A 46 6.25 -4.18 0.19
C SER A 46 6.05 -2.73 -0.29
N VAL A 47 7.03 -2.17 -1.02
CA VAL A 47 6.90 -0.85 -1.66
C VAL A 47 5.82 -0.88 -2.74
N ILE A 48 5.80 -1.92 -3.58
CA ILE A 48 4.76 -2.10 -4.60
C ILE A 48 3.38 -2.20 -3.94
N GLY A 49 3.26 -2.96 -2.84
CA GLY A 49 2.02 -3.08 -2.06
C GLY A 49 1.51 -1.73 -1.55
N LEU A 50 2.39 -0.87 -1.00
CA LEU A 50 2.02 0.48 -0.58
C LEU A 50 1.51 1.34 -1.74
N VAL A 51 2.21 1.28 -2.89
CA VAL A 51 1.81 2.04 -4.09
C VAL A 51 0.44 1.56 -4.58
N VAL A 52 0.20 0.25 -4.61
CA VAL A 52 -1.08 -0.33 -5.03
C VAL A 52 -2.21 0.08 -4.09
N ILE A 53 -2.00 0.07 -2.77
CA ILE A 53 -3.01 0.53 -1.80
C ILE A 53 -3.32 2.01 -1.99
N GLY A 54 -2.29 2.84 -2.20
CA GLY A 54 -2.46 4.27 -2.48
C GLY A 54 -3.25 4.53 -3.77
N LEU A 55 -2.91 3.83 -4.84
CA LEU A 55 -3.62 3.92 -6.12
C LEU A 55 -5.06 3.41 -6.01
N SER A 56 -5.28 2.30 -5.31
CA SER A 56 -6.62 1.74 -5.10
C SER A 56 -7.52 2.72 -4.35
N TYR A 57 -7.00 3.38 -3.30
CA TYR A 57 -7.74 4.41 -2.58
C TYR A 57 -8.10 5.60 -3.48
N ALA A 58 -7.14 6.08 -4.29
CA ALA A 58 -7.36 7.18 -5.22
C ALA A 58 -8.43 6.84 -6.27
N ILE A 59 -8.41 5.63 -6.81
CA ILE A 59 -9.41 5.16 -7.78
C ILE A 59 -10.78 5.04 -7.11
N LEU A 60 -10.88 4.46 -5.92
CA LEU A 60 -12.16 4.33 -5.21
C LEU A 60 -12.76 5.70 -4.89
N THR A 61 -11.97 6.63 -4.37
CA THR A 61 -12.45 8.00 -4.12
C THR A 61 -12.86 8.70 -5.42
N PHE A 62 -12.13 8.49 -6.52
CA PHE A 62 -12.49 9.03 -7.83
C PHE A 62 -13.82 8.49 -8.37
N ILE A 63 -14.03 7.17 -8.28
CA ILE A 63 -15.27 6.53 -8.75
C ILE A 63 -16.46 6.96 -7.88
N PHE A 64 -16.30 6.98 -6.56
CA PHE A 64 -17.38 7.40 -5.66
C PHE A 64 -17.70 8.88 -5.79
N ASP A 65 -16.70 9.75 -5.98
CA ASP A 65 -16.95 11.16 -6.27
C ASP A 65 -17.65 11.32 -7.63
N ALA A 66 -17.18 10.63 -8.67
CA ALA A 66 -17.86 10.63 -9.98
C ALA A 66 -19.31 10.11 -9.92
N LEU A 67 -19.60 9.10 -9.09
CA LEU A 67 -20.94 8.52 -8.95
C LEU A 67 -21.85 9.38 -8.06
N THR A 68 -21.32 9.95 -6.98
CA THR A 68 -22.10 10.72 -5.99
C THR A 68 -22.31 12.16 -6.44
N LYS A 69 -21.36 12.74 -7.19
CA LYS A 69 -21.45 14.10 -7.74
C LYS A 69 -21.91 14.15 -9.19
N GLY A 70 -22.11 13.02 -9.86
CA GLY A 70 -22.50 13.01 -11.27
C GLY A 70 -21.43 13.62 -12.17
N GLY A 71 -20.28 12.94 -12.28
CA GLY A 71 -19.30 13.18 -13.34
C GLY A 71 -18.33 14.34 -13.13
N GLY A 72 -17.12 14.00 -12.67
CA GLY A 72 -15.91 14.75 -13.02
C GLY A 72 -15.20 15.45 -11.84
N PRO A 73 -13.86 15.34 -11.76
CA PRO A 73 -13.05 16.07 -10.80
C PRO A 73 -13.01 17.56 -11.19
N GLY A 74 -13.92 18.38 -10.65
CA GLY A 74 -13.98 19.80 -11.03
C GLY A 74 -14.82 20.75 -10.18
N GLY A 75 -15.44 20.29 -9.09
CA GLY A 75 -16.32 21.14 -8.28
C GLY A 75 -15.63 21.79 -7.09
N VAL A 76 -14.65 22.66 -7.30
CA VAL A 76 -14.27 23.69 -6.31
C VAL A 76 -15.20 24.89 -6.48
N ARG A 77 -16.43 24.75 -5.98
CA ARG A 77 -17.35 25.82 -5.57
C ARG A 77 -18.66 25.24 -5.06
#